data_AF-A0A498FRK2-F1
#
_entry.id   AF-A0A498FRK2-F1
#
_cell.length_a   1.000
_cell.length_b   1.000
_cell.length_c   1.000
_cell.angle_alpha   90.00
_cell.angle_beta   90.00
_cell.angle_gamma   90.00
#
_symmetry.space_group_name_H-M   'P 1'
#
loop_
_entity.id
_entity.type
_entity.pdbx_description
1 polymer ?
#
loop_
_entity_poly.entity_id
_entity_poly.type
_entity_poly.pdbx_seq_one_letter_code
_entity_poly.pdbx_strand_id
1 'polypeptide(L)'
;MYEFSQDSGKTITGQIDPVEGLLAIENQGSQAVSVFTRDATDSAVTIELFDVNDPERIALRDEPAQLATGESVNTGVRIRTGDTGPQEFEETLVIIAQEQ
;
A
#
# COMPACT_ATOMS: atom_id res chain seq x y z
N MET A 1 -0.81 -13.35 10.01
CA MET A 1 -1.26 -12.25 9.13
C MET A 1 -1.29 -10.98 9.95
N TYR A 2 -0.59 -9.95 9.49
CA TYR A 2 -0.60 -8.61 10.07
C TYR A 2 -1.17 -7.64 9.04
N GLU A 3 -2.09 -6.78 9.44
CA GLU A 3 -2.69 -5.77 8.56
C GLU A 3 -2.73 -4.42 9.27
N PHE A 4 -2.33 -3.39 8.55
CA PHE A 4 -2.21 -2.03 9.04
C PHE A 4 -2.88 -1.10 8.02
N SER A 5 -3.93 -0.38 8.43
CA SER A 5 -4.73 0.46 7.51
C SER A 5 -4.97 1.87 8.04
N GLN A 6 -4.39 2.23 9.18
CA GLN A 6 -4.47 3.56 9.76
C GLN A 6 -3.13 3.89 10.40
N ASP A 7 -2.64 5.11 10.17
CA ASP A 7 -1.55 5.64 11.00
C ASP A 7 -2.11 6.07 12.36
N SER A 8 -1.46 5.61 13.42
CA SER A 8 -1.81 5.91 14.81
C SER A 8 -1.63 7.38 15.21
N GLY A 9 -1.12 8.25 14.34
CA GLY A 9 -1.11 9.68 14.63
C GLY A 9 -0.54 10.57 13.53
N LYS A 10 -1.42 11.16 12.73
CA LYS A 10 -1.14 12.46 12.10
C LYS A 10 -1.87 13.53 12.89
N THR A 11 -1.16 14.23 13.78
CA THR A 11 -1.69 15.42 14.46
C THR A 11 -1.84 16.55 13.45
N ILE A 12 -2.96 16.60 12.72
CA ILE A 12 -3.43 17.86 12.16
C ILE A 12 -4.10 18.58 13.32
N THR A 13 -3.36 19.53 13.92
CA THR A 13 -3.76 20.44 15.01
C THR A 13 -5.24 20.40 15.39
N GLY A 14 -5.58 19.65 16.45
CA GLY A 14 -6.86 19.78 17.16
C GLY A 14 -7.84 18.61 17.09
N GLN A 15 -7.64 17.61 16.25
CA GLN A 15 -8.50 16.44 16.19
C GLN A 15 -7.66 15.18 15.96
N ILE A 16 -7.76 14.19 16.85
CA ILE A 16 -7.17 12.86 16.63
C ILE A 16 -8.16 12.08 15.79
N ASP A 17 -8.37 12.52 14.55
CA ASP A 17 -9.03 11.65 13.57
C ASP A 17 -7.93 10.76 12.99
N PRO A 18 -8.06 9.42 13.09
CA PRO A 18 -7.13 8.54 12.41
C PRO A 18 -7.18 8.88 10.92
N VAL A 19 -6.01 9.14 10.32
CA VAL A 19 -5.92 9.21 8.87
C VAL A 19 -6.12 7.78 8.38
N GLU A 20 -7.18 7.56 7.59
CA GLU A 20 -7.36 6.30 6.90
C GLU A 20 -6.22 6.13 5.88
N GLY A 21 -5.48 5.04 5.99
CA GLY A 21 -4.23 4.79 5.27
C GLY A 21 -2.99 4.92 6.16
N LEU A 22 -2.03 4.03 5.95
CA LEU A 22 -0.67 4.17 6.49
C LEU A 22 0.17 5.18 5.73
N LEU A 23 0.01 5.22 4.41
CA LEU A 23 0.66 6.18 3.53
C LEU A 23 -0.26 6.54 2.38
N ALA A 24 -0.14 7.78 1.89
CA ALA A 24 -0.80 8.27 0.69
C ALA A 24 0.19 8.28 -0.47
N ILE A 25 -0.24 7.81 -1.64
CA ILE A 25 0.51 7.95 -2.90
C ILE A 25 -0.25 8.98 -3.74
N GLU A 26 0.43 10.08 -4.09
CA GLU A 26 -0.17 11.20 -4.81
C GLU A 26 0.48 11.38 -6.19
N ASN A 27 -0.34 11.55 -7.23
CA ASN A 27 0.15 11.88 -8.56
C ASN A 27 0.32 13.40 -8.71
N GLN A 28 1.52 13.89 -8.44
CA GLN A 28 1.90 15.29 -8.65
C GLN A 28 2.48 15.55 -10.06
N GLY A 29 2.39 14.57 -10.97
CA GLY A 29 2.86 14.65 -12.35
C GLY A 29 1.86 15.34 -13.29
N SER A 30 2.24 15.42 -14.57
CA SER A 30 1.39 16.04 -15.62
C SER A 30 0.55 15.06 -16.44
N GLN A 31 0.80 13.76 -16.26
CA GLN A 31 0.06 12.66 -16.92
C GLN A 31 -0.60 11.79 -15.85
N ALA A 32 -1.68 11.09 -16.23
CA ALA A 32 -2.25 10.05 -15.40
C ALA A 32 -1.27 8.89 -15.22
N VAL A 33 -1.33 8.23 -14.07
CA VAL A 33 -0.44 7.10 -13.75
C VAL A 33 -1.24 5.92 -13.20
N SER A 34 -0.77 4.72 -13.53
CA SER A 34 -1.18 3.47 -12.90
C SER A 34 -0.18 3.12 -11.81
N VAL A 35 -0.63 3.01 -10.56
CA VAL A 35 0.19 2.65 -9.40
C VAL A 35 -0.06 1.20 -9.01
N PHE A 36 1.02 0.42 -8.97
CA PHE A 36 0.98 -0.99 -8.57
C PHE A 36 2.24 -1.38 -7.81
N THR A 37 2.22 -2.57 -7.21
CA THR A 37 3.36 -3.10 -6.48
C THR A 37 3.95 -4.33 -7.16
N ARG A 38 5.25 -4.55 -6.97
CA ARG A 38 5.93 -5.80 -7.28
C ARG A 38 6.63 -6.30 -6.03
N ASP A 39 6.34 -7.52 -5.65
CA ASP A 39 7.00 -8.24 -4.56
C ASP A 39 8.26 -8.96 -5.05
N ALA A 40 9.12 -9.35 -4.09
CA ALA A 40 10.19 -10.30 -4.36
C ALA A 40 9.55 -11.67 -4.62
N THR A 41 9.81 -12.24 -5.79
CA THR A 41 9.36 -13.60 -6.11
C THR A 41 10.10 -14.62 -5.23
N ASP A 42 9.37 -15.61 -4.71
CA ASP A 42 9.89 -16.77 -3.98
C ASP A 42 10.15 -16.58 -2.46
N SER A 43 9.48 -15.61 -1.83
CA SER A 43 9.50 -15.46 -0.37
C SER A 43 8.37 -16.21 0.33
N ALA A 44 8.67 -16.74 1.53
CA ALA A 44 7.67 -17.21 2.47
C ALA A 44 6.86 -16.08 3.15
N VAL A 45 7.24 -14.84 2.90
CA VAL A 45 6.55 -13.63 3.36
C VAL A 45 6.06 -12.84 2.16
N THR A 46 4.78 -12.54 2.14
CA THR A 46 4.16 -11.66 1.14
C THR A 46 3.82 -10.33 1.79
N ILE A 47 4.25 -9.23 1.17
CA ILE A 47 3.92 -7.85 1.55
C ILE A 47 3.06 -7.26 0.43
N GLU A 48 1.90 -6.72 0.77
CA GLU A 48 0.94 -6.15 -0.18
C GLU A 48 0.52 -4.75 0.26
N LEU A 49 0.31 -3.86 -0.72
CA LEU A 49 -0.47 -2.64 -0.53
C LEU A 49 -1.86 -2.83 -1.10
N PHE A 50 -2.86 -2.20 -0.49
CA PHE A 50 -4.24 -2.16 -0.96
C PHE A 50 -4.83 -0.77 -0.68
N ASP A 51 -5.81 -0.33 -1.47
CA ASP A 51 -6.57 0.89 -1.18
C ASP A 51 -7.44 0.66 0.06
N VAL A 52 -7.36 1.53 1.06
CA VAL A 52 -8.18 1.41 2.28
C VAL A 52 -9.67 1.63 2.03
N ASN A 53 -10.02 2.30 0.93
CA ASN A 53 -11.38 2.56 0.51
C ASN A 53 -11.96 1.43 -0.36
N ASP A 54 -11.12 0.53 -0.86
CA ASP A 54 -11.58 -0.67 -1.56
C ASP A 54 -12.19 -1.65 -0.54
N PRO A 55 -13.50 -1.96 -0.62
CA PRO A 55 -14.14 -2.90 0.30
C PRO A 55 -13.59 -4.32 0.19
N GLU A 56 -13.05 -4.71 -0.98
CA GLU A 56 -12.47 -6.03 -1.21
C GLU A 56 -11.00 -6.10 -0.79
N ARG A 57 -10.35 -4.94 -0.61
CA ARG A 57 -8.94 -4.80 -0.21
C ARG A 57 -8.02 -5.65 -1.09
N ILE A 58 -8.25 -5.58 -2.40
CA ILE A 58 -7.47 -6.24 -3.43
C ILE A 58 -6.07 -5.60 -3.45
N ALA A 59 -5.04 -6.43 -3.63
CA ALA A 59 -3.68 -5.94 -3.66
C ALA A 59 -3.43 -5.10 -4.92
N LEU A 60 -2.70 -3.99 -4.80
CA LEU A 60 -2.39 -3.09 -5.92
C LEU A 60 -1.60 -3.76 -7.06
N ARG A 61 -0.95 -4.91 -6.79
CA ARG A 61 -0.32 -5.72 -7.85
C ARG A 61 -1.34 -6.38 -8.78
N ASP A 62 -2.51 -6.71 -8.24
CA ASP A 62 -3.58 -7.45 -8.92
C ASP A 62 -4.59 -6.46 -9.52
N GLU A 63 -4.88 -5.36 -8.80
CA GLU A 63 -5.72 -4.25 -9.27
C GLU A 63 -5.00 -2.89 -9.06
N PRO A 64 -4.29 -2.39 -10.09
CA PRO A 64 -3.57 -1.13 -10.00
C PRO A 64 -4.48 0.09 -9.79
N ALA A 65 -4.08 0.98 -8.88
CA ALA A 65 -4.78 2.24 -8.66
C ALA A 65 -4.52 3.22 -9.82
N GLN A 66 -5.59 3.79 -10.37
CA GLN A 66 -5.50 4.78 -11.45
C GLN A 66 -5.60 6.18 -10.86
N LEU A 67 -4.57 7.00 -11.04
CA LEU A 67 -4.49 8.34 -10.48
C LEU A 67 -4.35 9.39 -11.59
N ALA A 68 -5.36 10.24 -11.75
CA ALA A 68 -5.22 11.47 -12.53
C ALA A 68 -4.29 12.47 -11.82
N THR A 69 -3.91 13.54 -12.52
CA THR A 69 -3.09 14.60 -11.93
C THR A 69 -3.80 15.23 -10.73
N GLY A 70 -3.11 15.25 -9.59
CA GLY A 70 -3.59 15.77 -8.32
C GLY A 70 -4.39 14.77 -7.49
N GLU A 71 -4.66 13.56 -8.00
CA GLU A 71 -5.34 12.51 -7.25
C GLU A 71 -4.37 11.72 -6.38
N SER A 72 -4.93 11.03 -5.38
CA SER A 72 -4.19 10.20 -4.45
C SER A 72 -4.95 8.93 -4.08
N VAL A 73 -4.19 7.93 -3.65
CA VAL A 73 -4.72 6.72 -3.02
C VAL A 73 -4.13 6.57 -1.62
N ASN A 74 -5.01 6.34 -0.64
CA ASN A 74 -4.62 6.02 0.73
C ASN A 74 -4.47 4.51 0.83
N THR A 75 -3.30 4.04 1.25
CA THR A 75 -2.97 2.62 1.22
C THR A 75 -2.82 2.02 2.61
N GLY A 76 -3.33 0.80 2.77
CA GLY A 76 -2.98 -0.09 3.86
C GLY A 76 -1.86 -1.05 3.46
N VAL A 77 -1.22 -1.67 4.44
CA VAL A 77 -0.19 -2.71 4.27
C VAL A 77 -0.72 -4.01 4.86
N ARG A 78 -0.56 -5.11 4.12
CA ARG A 78 -0.84 -6.47 4.60
C ARG A 78 0.42 -7.32 4.47
N ILE A 79 0.81 -7.97 5.57
CA ILE A 79 1.93 -8.91 5.63
C ILE A 79 1.39 -10.31 5.96
N ARG A 80 1.59 -11.26 5.05
CA ARG A 80 1.25 -12.68 5.24
C ARG A 80 2.55 -13.49 5.33
N THR A 81 2.66 -14.30 6.37
CA THR A 81 3.79 -15.21 6.60
C THR A 81 3.29 -16.64 6.41
N GLY A 82 4.04 -17.47 5.69
CA GLY A 82 3.79 -18.91 5.57
C GLY A 82 4.31 -19.71 6.75
N ASP A 83 4.12 -21.04 6.71
CA ASP A 83 4.71 -21.99 7.65
C ASP A 83 6.21 -22.12 7.41
N THR A 84 6.95 -21.18 7.97
CA THR A 84 8.39 -21.23 8.09
C THR A 84 8.70 -21.19 9.57
N GLY A 85 9.53 -22.12 10.06
CA GLY A 85 9.97 -22.12 11.46
C GLY A 85 10.60 -20.79 11.87
N PRO A 86 11.06 -20.62 13.12
CA PRO A 86 11.67 -19.36 13.56
C PRO A 86 12.87 -19.01 12.68
N GLN A 87 12.66 -18.06 11.76
CA GLN A 87 13.63 -17.52 10.81
C GLN A 87 13.37 -16.02 10.67
N GLU A 88 14.42 -15.28 10.33
CA GLU A 88 14.34 -13.87 9.98
C GLU A 88 14.03 -13.74 8.49
N PHE A 89 13.15 -12.82 8.13
CA PHE A 89 12.79 -12.51 6.74
C PHE A 89 13.15 -11.06 6.45
N GLU A 90 13.90 -10.86 5.37
CA GLU A 90 14.21 -9.54 4.82
C GLU A 90 13.58 -9.46 3.43
N GLU A 91 12.62 -8.55 3.27
CA GLU A 91 11.85 -8.42 2.04
C GLU A 91 11.77 -6.98 1.56
N THR A 92 11.73 -6.81 0.24
CA THR A 92 11.57 -5.51 -0.40
C THR A 92 10.28 -5.48 -1.21
N LEU A 93 9.43 -4.48 -0.95
CA LEU A 93 8.30 -4.15 -1.80
C LEU A 93 8.68 -3.01 -2.73
N VAL A 94 8.47 -3.19 -4.04
CA VAL A 94 8.68 -2.13 -5.03
C VAL A 94 7.34 -1.54 -5.41
N ILE A 95 7.18 -0.22 -5.24
CA ILE A 95 6.03 0.54 -5.74
C ILE A 95 6.40 1.11 -7.11
N ILE A 96 5.54 0.92 -8.10
CA ILE A 96 5.74 1.36 -9.48
C ILE A 96 4.60 2.31 -9.84
N ALA A 97 4.94 3.52 -10.31
CA ALA A 97 4.02 4.44 -10.95
C ALA A 97 4.36 4.50 -12.43
N GLN A 98 3.43 4.06 -13.28
CA GLN A 98 3.61 3.98 -14.72
C GLN A 98 2.70 5.00 -15.40
N GLU A 99 3.26 5.89 -16.21
CA GLU A 99 2.48 6.80 -17.06
C GLU A 99 1.63 6.03 -18.06
N GLN A 100 0.41 6.51 -18.31
CA GLN A 100 -0.50 5.97 -19.33
C GLN A 100 -0.31 6.64 -20.69
#